data_AF-E9EF18-F1
#
_entry.id   AF-E9EF18-F1
#
_cell.length_a   1.000
_cell.length_b   1.000
_cell.length_c   1.000
_cell.angle_alpha   90.00
_cell.angle_beta   90.00
_cell.angle_gamma   90.00
#
_symmetry.space_group_name_H-M   'P 1'
#
loop_
_entity.id
_entity.type
_entity.pdbx_description
1 polymer ?
#
loop_
_entity_poly.entity_id
_entity_poly.type
_entity_poly.pdbx_seq_one_letter_code
_entity_poly.pdbx_strand_id
1 'polypeptide(L)'
;METNGPWPELDAVYLKVQSQLILRLIGALETDGRKVKPVLIHGDMWDRNIGTEARMSNPWIFDCAAYYGHDEMDPGIWRAERHQLRSKVYRREYLRNMEPSEPEEEWDDRNRLYSAKLNFMHSACIAGSPARQQYVHCPAFLLWTVFANVPGAFDDFVFLLRKYCPDISDAPERNNLQQGE
;
A
#
# COMPACT_ATOMS: atom_id res chain seq x y z
N MET A 1 -0.37 24.57 18.19
CA MET A 1 0.45 23.94 17.15
C MET A 1 -0.42 22.85 16.54
N GLU A 2 -0.95 23.06 15.34
CA GLU A 2 -1.85 22.07 14.70
C GLU A 2 -1.05 20.82 14.35
N THR A 3 -1.38 19.70 15.00
CA THR A 3 -0.61 18.45 14.92
C THR A 3 -0.74 17.75 13.56
N ASN A 4 -1.72 18.16 12.74
CA ASN A 4 -2.02 17.62 11.40
C ASN A 4 -2.45 18.75 10.44
N GLY A 5 -1.61 19.78 10.27
CA GLY A 5 -1.84 20.82 9.26
C GLY A 5 -1.75 20.29 7.82
N PRO A 6 -2.04 21.14 6.81
CA PRO A 6 -1.93 20.78 5.40
C PRO A 6 -0.57 20.16 5.09
N TRP A 7 -0.55 19.14 4.22
CA TRP A 7 0.64 18.38 3.95
C TRP A 7 0.90 18.22 2.44
N PRO A 8 1.44 19.28 1.80
CA PRO A 8 1.53 19.37 0.34
C PRO A 8 2.30 18.23 -0.32
N GLU A 9 3.31 17.68 0.35
CA GLU A 9 4.09 16.57 -0.17
C GLU A 9 3.28 15.27 -0.18
N LEU A 10 2.51 15.00 0.87
CA LEU A 10 1.58 13.88 0.91
C LEU A 10 0.51 14.03 -0.17
N ASP A 11 -0.02 15.24 -0.34
CA ASP A 11 -1.01 15.55 -1.38
C ASP A 11 -0.45 15.29 -2.79
N ALA A 12 0.78 15.75 -3.07
CA ALA A 12 1.43 15.53 -4.36
C ALA A 12 1.66 14.04 -4.66
N VAL A 13 2.07 13.25 -3.66
CA VAL A 13 2.24 11.80 -3.82
C VAL A 13 0.90 11.11 -3.99
N TYR A 14 -0.09 11.44 -3.15
CA TYR A 14 -1.44 10.92 -3.25
C TYR A 14 -2.04 11.14 -4.65
N LEU A 15 -1.95 12.37 -5.18
CA LEU A 15 -2.44 12.70 -6.52
C LEU A 15 -1.77 11.86 -7.61
N LYS A 16 -0.47 11.57 -7.49
CA LYS A 16 0.25 10.71 -8.44
C LYS A 16 -0.15 9.24 -8.30
N VAL A 17 -0.27 8.72 -7.07
CA VAL A 17 -0.78 7.36 -6.83
C VAL A 17 -2.15 7.19 -7.48
N GLN A 18 -3.03 8.17 -7.25
CA GLN A 18 -4.40 8.14 -7.74
C GLN A 18 -4.46 8.23 -9.26
N SER A 19 -3.73 9.15 -9.88
CA SER A 19 -3.78 9.39 -11.32
C SER A 19 -2.97 8.40 -12.17
N GLN A 20 -2.03 7.66 -11.58
CA GLN A 20 -1.16 6.75 -12.33
C GLN A 20 -1.32 5.31 -11.86
N LEU A 21 -0.95 5.01 -10.61
CA LEU A 21 -0.88 3.63 -10.13
C LEU A 21 -2.28 3.01 -9.95
N ILE A 22 -3.22 3.75 -9.35
CA ILE A 22 -4.60 3.25 -9.18
C ILE A 22 -5.24 3.05 -10.54
N LEU A 23 -5.19 4.06 -11.42
CA LEU A 23 -5.75 3.92 -12.77
C LEU A 23 -5.10 2.78 -13.55
N ARG A 24 -3.79 2.55 -13.43
CA ARG A 24 -3.12 1.47 -14.15
C ARG A 24 -3.39 0.09 -13.57
N LEU A 25 -3.19 -0.11 -12.27
CA LEU A 25 -3.28 -1.44 -11.64
C LEU A 25 -4.73 -1.86 -11.36
N ILE A 26 -5.55 -0.92 -10.88
CA ILE A 26 -6.95 -1.21 -10.59
C ILE A 26 -7.77 -1.11 -11.86
N GLY A 27 -7.47 -0.15 -12.75
CA GLY A 27 -8.15 -0.08 -14.05
C GLY A 27 -7.92 -1.33 -14.91
N ALA A 28 -6.75 -1.96 -14.83
CA ALA A 28 -6.48 -3.22 -15.53
C ALA A 28 -7.43 -4.36 -15.14
N LEU A 29 -8.03 -4.32 -13.96
CA LEU A 29 -9.04 -5.33 -13.54
C LEU A 29 -10.36 -5.19 -14.30
N GLU A 30 -10.60 -4.06 -14.96
CA GLU A 30 -11.84 -3.74 -15.68
C GLU A 30 -11.63 -3.48 -17.17
N THR A 31 -10.42 -3.69 -17.70
CA THR A 31 -10.13 -3.60 -19.14
C THR A 31 -10.45 -4.91 -19.86
N ASP A 32 -10.58 -4.87 -21.18
CA ASP A 32 -10.80 -6.05 -22.04
C ASP A 32 -12.02 -6.90 -21.66
N GLY A 33 -13.06 -6.25 -21.13
CA GLY A 33 -14.31 -6.91 -20.72
C GLY A 33 -14.26 -7.60 -19.36
N ARG A 34 -13.14 -7.50 -18.64
CA ARG A 34 -13.01 -7.98 -17.25
C ARG A 34 -13.88 -7.15 -16.30
N LYS A 35 -14.23 -7.75 -15.17
CA LYS A 35 -15.03 -7.11 -14.13
C LYS A 35 -14.54 -7.57 -12.77
N VAL A 36 -14.31 -6.61 -11.89
CA VAL A 36 -14.13 -6.90 -10.47
C VAL A 36 -15.48 -7.32 -9.89
N LYS A 37 -15.51 -8.49 -9.25
CA LYS A 37 -16.65 -8.90 -8.43
C LYS A 37 -16.46 -8.34 -7.02
N PRO A 38 -17.34 -7.44 -6.54
CA PRO A 38 -17.26 -6.98 -5.16
C PRO A 38 -17.50 -8.15 -4.21
N VAL A 39 -16.61 -8.31 -3.23
CA VAL A 39 -16.77 -9.28 -2.12
C VAL A 39 -16.74 -8.56 -0.80
N LEU A 40 -17.35 -9.14 0.22
CA LEU A 40 -17.24 -8.64 1.58
C LEU A 40 -15.82 -8.89 2.09
N ILE A 41 -15.09 -7.82 2.36
CA ILE A 41 -13.75 -7.88 2.95
C ILE A 41 -13.78 -7.43 4.41
N HIS A 42 -12.85 -7.92 5.22
CA HIS A 42 -12.73 -7.54 6.63
C HIS A 42 -12.21 -6.12 6.81
N GLY A 43 -11.32 -5.66 5.92
CA GLY A 43 -10.80 -4.30 5.88
C GLY A 43 -9.76 -3.93 6.95
N ASP A 44 -9.52 -4.81 7.93
CA ASP A 44 -8.51 -4.66 8.98
C ASP A 44 -8.05 -6.05 9.49
N MET A 45 -7.77 -6.99 8.58
CA MET A 45 -7.45 -8.37 8.93
C MET A 45 -5.97 -8.56 9.26
N TRP A 46 -5.57 -8.32 10.50
CA TRP A 46 -4.19 -8.51 10.96
C TRP A 46 -4.12 -9.31 12.28
N ASP A 47 -2.91 -9.63 12.72
CA ASP A 47 -2.66 -10.63 13.79
C ASP A 47 -3.42 -10.39 15.08
N ARG A 48 -3.64 -9.12 15.48
CA ARG A 48 -4.36 -8.78 16.71
C ARG A 48 -5.89 -8.85 16.58
N ASN A 49 -6.38 -8.92 15.35
CA ASN A 49 -7.79 -9.08 15.03
C ASN A 49 -8.13 -10.54 14.69
N ILE A 50 -7.19 -11.47 14.90
CA ILE A 50 -7.39 -12.91 14.70
C ILE A 50 -7.11 -13.64 16.01
N GLY A 51 -8.08 -14.42 16.45
CA GLY A 51 -7.95 -15.36 17.56
C GLY A 51 -8.02 -16.80 17.07
N THR A 52 -7.54 -17.73 17.89
CA THR A 52 -7.76 -19.16 17.70
C THR A 52 -8.46 -19.70 18.93
N GLU A 53 -9.60 -20.36 18.73
CA GLU A 53 -10.35 -20.97 19.82
C GLU A 53 -9.53 -22.10 20.47
N ALA A 54 -9.46 -22.11 21.80
CA ALA A 54 -8.64 -23.06 22.54
C ALA A 54 -9.05 -24.54 22.37
N ARG A 55 -10.33 -24.83 22.07
CA ARG A 55 -10.85 -26.20 22.03
C ARG A 55 -10.79 -26.82 20.64
N MET A 56 -11.30 -26.12 19.64
CA MET A 56 -11.46 -26.64 18.29
C MET A 56 -10.42 -26.08 17.31
N SER A 57 -9.55 -25.17 17.76
CA SER A 57 -8.58 -24.47 16.93
C SER A 57 -9.22 -23.72 15.74
N ASN A 58 -10.50 -23.36 15.86
CA ASN A 58 -11.18 -22.57 14.87
C ASN A 58 -10.66 -21.12 14.89
N PRO A 59 -10.46 -20.49 13.72
CA PRO A 59 -10.12 -19.08 13.66
C PRO A 59 -11.33 -18.22 14.03
N TRP A 60 -11.08 -17.15 14.78
CA TRP A 60 -12.03 -16.09 15.07
C TRP A 60 -11.47 -14.79 14.53
N ILE A 61 -12.34 -13.94 13.97
CA ILE A 61 -12.00 -12.62 13.46
C ILE A 61 -12.77 -11.56 14.24
N PHE A 62 -12.12 -10.43 14.53
CA PHE A 62 -12.64 -9.35 15.38
C PHE A 62 -12.39 -7.98 14.74
N ASP A 63 -13.05 -6.94 15.25
CA ASP A 63 -12.79 -5.54 14.90
C ASP A 63 -12.78 -5.26 13.38
N CYS A 64 -13.76 -5.82 12.68
CA CYS A 64 -13.87 -5.64 11.24
C CYS A 64 -14.23 -4.19 10.89
N ALA A 65 -13.49 -3.63 9.93
CA ALA A 65 -13.85 -2.42 9.20
C ALA A 65 -14.44 -2.84 7.84
N ALA A 66 -15.51 -3.63 7.86
CA ALA A 66 -15.98 -4.37 6.71
C ALA A 66 -16.68 -3.50 5.65
N TYR A 67 -16.41 -3.78 4.38
CA TYR A 67 -17.08 -3.19 3.22
C TYR A 67 -16.99 -4.12 2.01
N TYR A 68 -17.78 -3.85 0.97
CA TYR A 68 -17.62 -4.53 -0.31
C TYR A 68 -16.46 -3.92 -1.09
N GLY A 69 -15.51 -4.75 -1.49
CA GLY A 69 -14.31 -4.33 -2.22
C GLY A 69 -13.75 -5.44 -3.11
N HIS A 70 -12.56 -5.20 -3.65
CA HIS A 70 -11.76 -6.22 -4.34
C HIS A 70 -11.14 -7.16 -3.30
N ASP A 71 -11.25 -8.46 -3.51
CA ASP A 71 -10.81 -9.51 -2.57
C ASP A 71 -9.33 -9.37 -2.22
N GLU A 72 -8.47 -9.07 -3.20
CA GLU A 72 -7.02 -8.93 -3.01
C GLU A 72 -6.60 -7.77 -2.09
N MET A 73 -7.54 -6.90 -1.71
CA MET A 73 -7.29 -5.80 -0.77
C MET A 73 -7.08 -6.29 0.67
N ASP A 74 -7.80 -7.33 1.12
CA ASP A 74 -7.69 -7.85 2.49
C ASP A 74 -6.27 -8.34 2.83
N PRO A 75 -5.60 -9.16 2.00
CA PRO A 75 -4.24 -9.60 2.29
C PRO A 75 -3.20 -8.48 2.16
N GLY A 76 -3.56 -7.29 1.65
CA GLY A 76 -2.65 -6.14 1.52
C GLY A 76 -2.06 -5.72 2.86
N ILE A 77 -2.83 -5.78 3.95
CA ILE A 77 -2.36 -5.42 5.30
C ILE A 77 -1.24 -6.35 5.77
N TRP A 78 -1.23 -7.61 5.34
CA TRP A 78 -0.26 -8.61 5.77
C TRP A 78 1.16 -8.28 5.32
N ARG A 79 1.34 -7.42 4.30
CA ARG A 79 2.67 -7.07 3.79
C ARG A 79 3.48 -6.21 4.76
N ALA A 80 2.83 -5.45 5.64
CA ALA A 80 3.55 -4.53 6.50
C ALA A 80 4.44 -5.27 7.51
N GLU A 81 5.64 -4.74 7.75
CA GLU A 81 6.66 -5.40 8.58
C GLU A 81 6.23 -5.65 10.03
N ARG A 82 5.27 -4.87 10.52
CA ARG A 82 4.71 -4.96 11.88
C ARG A 82 3.76 -6.16 12.09
N HIS A 83 3.40 -6.88 11.02
CA HIS A 83 2.43 -7.97 11.06
C HIS A 83 3.08 -9.34 10.90
N GLN A 84 2.66 -10.33 11.69
CA GLN A 84 3.17 -11.71 11.62
C GLN A 84 2.58 -12.49 10.43
N LEU A 85 1.38 -12.10 9.99
CA LEU A 85 0.72 -12.59 8.76
C LEU A 85 1.53 -12.33 7.48
N ARG A 86 2.64 -11.57 7.56
CA ARG A 86 3.58 -11.35 6.44
C ARG A 86 4.18 -12.63 5.86
N SER A 87 4.25 -13.69 6.66
CA SER A 87 4.78 -14.98 6.23
C SER A 87 4.08 -15.47 4.95
N LYS A 88 4.86 -15.97 3.99
CA LYS A 88 4.35 -16.43 2.68
C LYS A 88 3.32 -17.56 2.81
N VAL A 89 3.28 -18.26 3.94
CA VAL A 89 2.32 -19.36 4.18
C VAL A 89 0.88 -18.85 4.15
N TYR A 90 0.60 -17.66 4.71
CA TYR A 90 -0.76 -17.10 4.74
C TYR A 90 -1.22 -16.65 3.37
N ARG A 91 -0.35 -15.94 2.62
CA ARG A 91 -0.64 -15.57 1.21
C ARG A 91 -0.84 -16.80 0.33
N ARG A 92 -0.03 -17.86 0.51
CA ARG A 92 -0.19 -19.11 -0.24
C ARG A 92 -1.53 -19.79 0.08
N GLU A 93 -1.94 -19.80 1.34
CA GLU A 93 -3.21 -20.40 1.73
C GLU A 93 -4.41 -19.58 1.23
N TYR A 94 -4.31 -18.25 1.25
CA TYR A 94 -5.31 -17.37 0.65
C TYR A 94 -5.47 -17.67 -0.85
N LEU A 95 -4.36 -17.72 -1.59
CA LEU A 95 -4.34 -18.01 -3.04
C LEU A 95 -4.81 -19.42 -3.43
N ARG A 96 -4.90 -20.36 -2.48
CA ARG A 96 -5.52 -21.67 -2.71
C ARG A 96 -7.05 -21.61 -2.67
N ASN A 97 -7.61 -20.59 -2.04
CA ASN A 97 -9.05 -20.44 -1.83
C ASN A 97 -9.64 -19.29 -2.67
N MET A 98 -8.82 -18.29 -3.02
CA MET A 98 -9.16 -17.12 -3.82
C MET A 98 -8.15 -16.99 -4.96
N GLU A 99 -8.58 -17.21 -6.19
CA GLU A 99 -7.72 -17.11 -7.38
C GLU A 99 -7.33 -15.65 -7.64
N PRO A 100 -6.10 -15.37 -8.11
CA PRO A 100 -5.70 -14.03 -8.53
C PRO A 100 -6.64 -13.47 -9.61
N SER A 101 -6.99 -12.19 -9.53
CA SER A 101 -7.70 -11.53 -10.63
C SER A 101 -6.77 -11.28 -11.82
N GLU A 102 -7.31 -11.36 -13.03
CA GLU A 102 -6.56 -11.04 -14.26
C GLU A 102 -6.22 -9.53 -14.36
N PRO A 103 -4.96 -9.13 -14.66
CA PRO A 103 -3.83 -9.99 -15.01
C PRO A 103 -3.20 -10.63 -13.76
N GLU A 104 -3.06 -11.95 -13.74
CA GLU A 104 -2.56 -12.67 -12.57
C GLU A 104 -1.12 -12.28 -12.19
N GLU A 105 -0.29 -11.93 -13.17
CA GLU A 105 1.09 -11.51 -12.97
C GLU A 105 1.21 -10.18 -12.20
N GLU A 106 0.13 -9.40 -12.15
CA GLU A 106 0.06 -8.13 -11.42
C GLU A 106 -0.54 -8.27 -10.02
N TRP A 107 -0.87 -9.49 -9.57
CA TRP A 107 -1.43 -9.73 -8.24
C TRP A 107 -0.55 -9.20 -7.11
N ASP A 108 0.76 -9.50 -7.14
CA ASP A 108 1.67 -9.01 -6.09
C ASP A 108 1.77 -7.48 -6.12
N ASP A 109 1.63 -6.87 -7.29
CA ASP A 109 1.72 -5.42 -7.49
C ASP A 109 0.46 -4.70 -6.98
N ARG A 110 -0.72 -5.28 -7.21
CA ARG A 110 -1.96 -4.81 -6.58
C ARG A 110 -1.88 -4.95 -5.07
N ASN A 111 -1.34 -6.06 -4.56
CA ASN A 111 -1.15 -6.26 -3.12
C ASN A 111 -0.17 -5.24 -2.52
N ARG A 112 0.90 -4.86 -3.23
CA ARG A 112 1.80 -3.75 -2.87
C ARG A 112 1.07 -2.41 -2.80
N LEU A 113 0.18 -2.13 -3.77
CA LEU A 113 -0.62 -0.90 -3.79
C LEU A 113 -1.58 -0.84 -2.60
N TYR A 114 -2.26 -1.95 -2.28
CA TYR A 114 -3.14 -2.04 -1.11
C TYR A 114 -2.38 -1.95 0.22
N SER A 115 -1.19 -2.53 0.31
CA SER A 115 -0.28 -2.37 1.45
C SER A 115 0.10 -0.89 1.65
N ALA A 116 0.45 -0.18 0.58
CA ALA A 116 0.81 1.24 0.63
C ALA A 116 -0.33 2.08 1.22
N LYS A 117 -1.58 1.89 0.75
CA LYS A 117 -2.79 2.55 1.30
C LYS A 117 -2.86 2.40 2.82
N LEU A 118 -2.69 1.17 3.32
CA LEU A 118 -2.83 0.87 4.74
C LEU A 118 -1.67 1.41 5.58
N ASN A 119 -0.47 1.45 5.02
CA ASN A 119 0.68 2.06 5.68
C ASN A 119 0.57 3.59 5.76
N PHE A 120 0.04 4.25 4.72
CA PHE A 120 -0.30 5.68 4.77
C PHE A 120 -1.38 5.97 5.82
N MET A 121 -2.42 5.15 5.89
CA MET A 121 -3.45 5.30 6.93
C MET A 121 -2.85 5.14 8.32
N HIS A 122 -2.04 4.11 8.54
CA HIS A 122 -1.38 3.86 9.83
C HIS A 122 -0.42 5.00 10.23
N SER A 123 0.34 5.56 9.28
CA SER A 123 1.25 6.67 9.55
C SER A 123 0.52 7.94 9.97
N ALA A 124 -0.66 8.20 9.39
CA ALA A 124 -1.52 9.31 9.76
C ALA A 124 -2.14 9.10 11.16
N CYS A 125 -2.64 7.89 11.45
CA CYS A 125 -3.35 7.60 12.70
C CYS A 125 -2.44 7.45 13.92
N ILE A 126 -1.20 6.95 13.76
CA ILE A 126 -0.31 6.65 14.89
C ILE A 126 0.90 7.57 14.88
N ALA A 127 0.83 8.62 15.71
CA ALA A 127 1.95 9.51 15.97
C ALA A 127 3.18 8.73 16.49
N GLY A 128 4.37 9.05 15.96
CA GLY A 128 5.62 8.39 16.35
C GLY A 128 5.81 6.95 15.85
N SER A 129 4.88 6.38 15.08
CA SER A 129 5.07 5.04 14.51
C SER A 129 6.28 5.01 13.55
N PRO A 130 6.98 3.87 13.41
CA PRO A 130 8.02 3.71 12.40
C PRO A 130 7.50 3.99 10.98
N ALA A 131 6.24 3.62 10.69
CA ALA A 131 5.58 4.00 9.44
C ALA A 131 5.44 5.52 9.33
N ARG A 132 5.14 6.24 10.42
CA ARG A 132 5.17 7.71 10.37
C ARG A 132 6.56 8.24 10.04
N GLN A 133 7.62 7.69 10.62
CA GLN A 133 8.98 8.14 10.27
C GLN A 133 9.35 7.81 8.82
N GLN A 134 9.00 6.61 8.35
CA GLN A 134 9.27 6.13 6.99
C GLN A 134 8.46 6.89 5.92
N TYR A 135 7.19 7.22 6.21
CA TYR A 135 6.26 7.85 5.27
C TYR A 135 6.11 9.37 5.44
N VAL A 136 6.47 9.94 6.59
CA VAL A 136 6.27 11.37 6.91
C VAL A 136 7.58 12.13 7.09
N HIS A 137 8.57 11.53 7.74
CA HIS A 137 9.79 12.24 8.15
C HIS A 137 11.03 11.88 7.35
N CYS A 138 10.91 11.10 6.27
CA CYS A 138 12.03 10.86 5.38
C CYS A 138 12.36 12.17 4.63
N PRO A 139 13.51 12.83 4.87
CA PRO A 139 13.90 14.03 4.12
C PRO A 139 14.08 13.74 2.62
N ALA A 140 14.23 12.46 2.25
CA ALA A 140 14.27 11.96 0.88
C ALA A 140 12.91 12.05 0.16
N PHE A 141 11.82 12.39 0.86
CA PHE A 141 10.52 12.64 0.22
C PHE A 141 10.52 13.93 -0.62
N LEU A 142 11.44 14.88 -0.34
CA LEU A 142 11.68 16.10 -1.11
C LEU A 142 12.76 15.93 -2.21
N LEU A 143 13.58 14.87 -2.13
CA LEU A 143 14.67 14.59 -3.08
C LEU A 143 14.41 13.23 -3.73
N TRP A 144 13.59 13.30 -4.76
CA TRP A 144 13.22 12.26 -5.70
C TRP A 144 14.41 11.43 -6.27
N THR A 145 15.66 11.91 -6.10
CA THR A 145 16.91 11.29 -6.54
C THR A 145 17.57 10.29 -5.58
N VAL A 146 17.13 10.14 -4.32
CA VAL A 146 17.86 9.32 -3.30
C VAL A 146 17.07 8.09 -2.83
N PHE A 147 16.36 7.39 -3.72
CA PHE A 147 15.65 6.15 -3.38
C PHE A 147 16.46 4.87 -3.63
N ALA A 148 17.80 4.93 -3.58
CA ALA A 148 18.61 3.74 -3.80
C ALA A 148 18.82 2.87 -2.55
N ASN A 149 18.70 3.39 -1.31
CA ASN A 149 19.28 2.71 -0.13
C ASN A 149 18.54 2.83 1.21
N VAL A 150 17.20 3.01 1.24
CA VAL A 150 16.45 2.95 2.52
C VAL A 150 15.58 1.69 2.56
N PRO A 151 16.01 0.62 3.26
CA PRO A 151 15.20 -0.59 3.40
C PRO A 151 13.94 -0.33 4.23
N GLY A 152 12.78 -0.83 3.79
CA GLY A 152 11.55 -0.83 4.58
C GLY A 152 10.28 -0.69 3.76
N ALA A 153 9.16 -0.36 4.41
CA ALA A 153 7.82 -0.34 3.81
C ALA A 153 7.65 0.59 2.58
N PHE A 154 8.60 1.49 2.31
CA PHE A 154 8.65 2.31 1.09
C PHE A 154 9.03 1.53 -0.17
N ASP A 155 9.63 0.36 -0.03
CA ASP A 155 10.09 -0.47 -1.14
C ASP A 155 8.93 -0.85 -2.06
N ASP A 156 7.76 -1.16 -1.49
CA ASP A 156 6.57 -1.52 -2.27
C ASP A 156 6.10 -0.35 -3.15
N PHE A 157 6.03 0.86 -2.60
CA PHE A 157 5.56 2.03 -3.34
C PHE A 157 6.57 2.49 -4.40
N VAL A 158 7.86 2.57 -4.05
CA VAL A 158 8.94 2.94 -4.99
C VAL A 158 9.06 1.92 -6.11
N PHE A 159 8.92 0.63 -5.80
CA PHE A 159 8.88 -0.44 -6.81
C PHE A 159 7.77 -0.20 -7.82
N LEU A 160 6.55 0.08 -7.36
CA LEU A 160 5.41 0.32 -8.25
C LEU A 160 5.61 1.55 -9.13
N LEU A 161 6.11 2.65 -8.58
CA LEU A 161 6.42 3.85 -9.36
C LEU A 161 7.48 3.57 -10.42
N ARG A 162 8.55 2.85 -10.10
CA ARG A 162 9.59 2.50 -11.09
C ARG A 162 9.04 1.60 -12.21
N LYS A 163 8.19 0.65 -11.86
CA LYS A 163 7.64 -0.31 -12.83
C LYS A 163 6.61 0.33 -13.76
N TYR A 164 5.72 1.16 -13.22
CA TYR A 164 4.54 1.67 -13.95
C TYR A 164 4.60 3.15 -14.31
N CYS A 165 5.59 3.89 -13.81
CA CYS A 165 5.81 5.29 -14.12
C CYS A 165 7.32 5.55 -14.41
N PRO A 166 7.90 4.91 -15.45
CA PRO A 166 9.35 4.96 -15.71
C PRO A 166 9.86 6.37 -16.08
N ASP A 167 9.06 7.18 -16.80
CA ASP A 167 9.38 8.59 -17.12
C ASP A 167 9.54 9.47 -15.86
N ILE A 168 9.09 8.90 -14.74
CA ILE A 168 9.66 8.99 -13.40
C ILE A 168 11.05 9.63 -13.32
N SER A 169 12.02 8.86 -13.85
CA SER A 169 13.49 8.94 -13.72
C SER A 169 14.19 10.14 -14.38
N ASP A 170 13.46 10.98 -15.10
CA ASP A 170 14.07 12.04 -15.91
C ASP A 170 13.54 13.45 -15.57
N ALA A 171 12.88 13.61 -14.41
CA ALA A 171 12.51 14.95 -13.96
C ALA A 171 13.79 15.77 -13.70
N PRO A 172 14.00 16.90 -14.39
CA PRO A 172 15.25 17.66 -14.28
C PRO A 172 15.47 18.07 -12.83
N GLU A 173 16.71 17.89 -12.36
CA GLU A 173 17.18 18.39 -11.08
C GLU A 173 16.66 19.81 -10.88
N ARG A 174 16.08 20.12 -9.72
CA ARG A 174 15.74 21.50 -9.34
C ARG A 174 17.03 22.32 -9.14
N ASN A 175 17.76 22.57 -10.21
CA ASN A 175 18.66 23.71 -10.35
C ASN A 175 17.82 24.80 -11.01
N ASN A 176 17.10 25.61 -10.21
CA ASN A 176 16.66 26.98 -10.53
C ASN A 176 15.70 27.55 -9.45
N LEU A 177 16.04 27.39 -8.18
CA LEU A 177 15.46 28.23 -7.11
C LEU A 177 16.57 28.81 -6.21
N GLN A 178 17.66 29.27 -6.85
CA GLN A 178 18.59 30.25 -6.29
C GLN A 178 19.24 31.01 -7.46
N GLN A 179 18.49 31.89 -8.10
CA GLN A 179 19.00 33.07 -8.82
C GLN A 179 17.81 33.83 -9.40
N GLY A 180 17.52 34.99 -8.83
CA GLY A 180 16.41 35.85 -9.20
C GLY A 180 16.12 36.83 -8.07
N GLU A 181 16.97 37.86 -7.99
CA GLU A 181 16.90 39.18 -7.32
C GLU A 181 15.82 39.44 -6.26
#